data_AF-E2AQA6-F1
#
_entry.id   AF-E2AQA6-F1
#
_cell.length_a   1.000
_cell.length_b   1.000
_cell.length_c   1.000
_cell.angle_alpha   90.00
_cell.angle_beta   90.00
_cell.angle_gamma   90.00
#
_symmetry.space_group_name_H-M   'P 1'
#
loop_
_entity.id
_entity.type
_entity.pdbx_description
1 polymer ?
#
loop_
_entity_poly.entity_id
_entity_poly.type
_entity_poly.pdbx_seq_one_letter_code
_entity_poly.pdbx_strand_id
1 'polypeptide(L)'
;MVDKPLSIKIYLAILGLLIIIKRPDIVDKENRVQSVPTQQLLAQYDYVIIGGGSAGAVLANRLSEDENRTVLLLEAGLNEDILSDVPDNVGILSHTSYDWDFKTEPSSNYCLAMNNYRCYWPRGKVF
;
A
#
# COMPACT_ATOMS: atom_id res chain seq x y z
N MET A 1 -6.64 -42.49 7.33
CA MET A 1 -6.51 -41.45 6.30
C MET A 1 -6.55 -40.12 7.02
N VAL A 2 -5.41 -39.47 7.22
CA VAL A 2 -5.37 -38.13 7.82
C VAL A 2 -5.72 -37.15 6.70
N ASP A 3 -6.82 -36.42 6.84
CA ASP A 3 -7.19 -35.37 5.91
C ASP A 3 -6.00 -34.42 5.76
N LYS A 4 -5.46 -34.30 4.54
CA LYS A 4 -4.42 -33.31 4.27
C LYS A 4 -4.99 -31.96 4.64
N PRO A 5 -4.30 -31.16 5.47
CA PRO A 5 -4.77 -29.83 5.81
C PRO A 5 -5.01 -29.06 4.51
N LEU A 6 -6.13 -28.34 4.46
CA LEU A 6 -6.49 -27.49 3.35
C LEU A 6 -5.27 -26.62 2.99
N SER A 7 -4.87 -26.63 1.72
CA SER A 7 -3.74 -25.82 1.26
C SER A 7 -3.96 -24.37 1.70
N ILE A 8 -2.93 -23.75 2.28
CA ILE A 8 -3.01 -22.37 2.78
C ILE A 8 -3.54 -21.39 1.71
N LYS A 9 -3.23 -21.66 0.43
CA LYS A 9 -3.74 -20.88 -0.70
C LYS A 9 -5.26 -21.00 -0.85
N ILE A 10 -5.81 -22.20 -0.67
CA ILE A 10 -7.26 -22.44 -0.74
C ILE A 10 -7.94 -21.80 0.46
N TYR A 11 -7.34 -21.89 1.65
CA TYR A 11 -7.85 -21.21 2.84
C TYR A 11 -7.92 -19.69 2.64
N LEU A 12 -6.82 -19.05 2.20
CA LEU A 12 -6.78 -17.60 1.95
C LEU A 12 -7.76 -17.17 0.87
N ALA A 13 -7.94 -17.97 -0.19
CA ALA A 13 -8.92 -17.68 -1.24
C ALA A 13 -10.36 -17.73 -0.72
N ILE A 14 -10.71 -18.74 0.10
CA ILE A 14 -12.04 -18.83 0.72
C ILE A 14 -12.25 -17.68 1.70
N LEU A 15 -11.24 -17.37 2.53
CA LEU A 15 -11.31 -16.26 3.48
C LEU A 15 -11.52 -14.93 2.76
N GLY A 16 -10.77 -14.66 1.70
CA GLY A 16 -10.93 -13.46 0.87
C GLY A 16 -12.33 -13.34 0.27
N LEU A 17 -12.87 -14.44 -0.28
CA LEU A 17 -14.22 -14.47 -0.81
C LEU A 17 -15.28 -14.20 0.29
N LEU A 18 -15.10 -14.78 1.48
CA LEU A 18 -15.99 -14.55 2.61
C LEU A 18 -15.94 -13.10 3.10
N ILE A 19 -14.77 -12.47 3.12
CA ILE A 19 -14.64 -11.04 3.47
C ILE A 19 -15.40 -10.18 2.45
N ILE A 20 -15.22 -10.43 1.16
CA ILE A 20 -15.92 -9.69 0.10
C ILE A 20 -17.45 -9.81 0.24
N ILE A 21 -17.97 -11.00 0.51
CA ILE A 21 -19.43 -11.25 0.58
C ILE A 21 -20.02 -10.78 1.91
N LYS A 22 -19.31 -11.00 3.03
CA LYS A 22 -19.85 -10.82 4.38
C LYS A 22 -19.45 -9.50 5.02
N ARG A 23 -18.38 -8.85 4.54
CA ARG A 23 -17.84 -7.57 5.04
C ARG A 23 -17.59 -6.57 3.91
N PRO A 24 -18.64 -6.19 3.13
CA PRO A 24 -18.51 -5.16 2.11
C PRO A 24 -18.11 -3.80 2.70
N ASP A 25 -18.41 -3.57 3.99
CA ASP A 25 -17.99 -2.41 4.78
C ASP A 25 -16.48 -2.31 4.98
N ILE A 26 -15.76 -3.44 4.96
CA ILE A 26 -14.28 -3.45 5.03
C ILE A 26 -13.67 -3.22 3.64
N VAL A 27 -14.23 -3.87 2.61
CA VAL A 27 -13.65 -3.83 1.27
C VAL A 27 -13.89 -2.47 0.61
N ASP A 28 -15.05 -1.87 0.88
CA ASP A 28 -15.49 -0.54 0.44
C ASP A 28 -15.18 -0.22 -1.03
N LYS A 29 -15.38 -1.22 -1.90
CA LYS A 29 -14.87 -1.21 -3.27
C LYS A 29 -15.38 -0.01 -4.09
N GLU A 30 -16.63 0.38 -3.88
CA GLU A 30 -17.28 1.46 -4.64
C GLU A 30 -16.73 2.85 -4.28
N ASN A 31 -16.22 3.02 -3.05
CA ASN A 31 -15.67 4.29 -2.59
C ASN A 31 -14.14 4.34 -2.67
N ARG A 32 -13.49 3.29 -3.19
CA ARG A 32 -12.04 3.29 -3.40
C ARG A 32 -11.65 4.35 -4.42
N VAL A 33 -10.64 5.14 -4.05
CA VAL A 33 -10.05 6.16 -4.92
C VAL A 33 -9.51 5.48 -6.18
N GLN A 34 -9.91 5.99 -7.35
CA GLN A 34 -9.45 5.47 -8.64
C GLN A 34 -8.39 6.40 -9.23
N SER A 35 -7.36 5.80 -9.81
CA SER A 35 -6.37 6.56 -10.58
C SER A 35 -7.02 7.20 -11.80
N VAL A 36 -6.82 8.50 -11.96
CA VAL A 36 -7.33 9.27 -13.11
C VAL A 36 -6.30 9.21 -14.26
N PRO A 37 -6.70 8.94 -15.51
CA PRO A 37 -5.79 8.99 -16.65
C PRO A 37 -5.14 10.36 -16.81
N THR A 38 -3.87 10.40 -17.22
CA THR A 38 -3.12 11.66 -17.36
C THR A 38 -3.83 12.70 -18.25
N GLN A 39 -4.61 12.25 -19.24
CA GLN A 39 -5.36 13.12 -20.16
C GLN A 39 -6.52 13.87 -19.48
N GLN A 40 -6.95 13.43 -18.31
CA GLN A 40 -8.03 14.05 -17.54
C GLN A 40 -7.49 14.94 -16.40
N LEU A 41 -6.18 15.08 -16.27
CA LEU A 41 -5.59 16.00 -15.29
C LEU A 41 -5.85 17.45 -15.68
N LEU A 42 -6.12 18.27 -14.67
CA LEU A 42 -6.24 19.72 -14.83
C LEU A 42 -4.84 20.33 -15.07
N ALA A 43 -4.80 21.49 -15.72
CA ALA A 43 -3.55 22.22 -15.91
C ALA A 43 -2.98 22.79 -14.61
N GLN A 44 -3.84 23.00 -13.59
CA GLN A 44 -3.47 23.49 -12.27
C GLN A 44 -4.35 22.88 -11.18
N TYR A 45 -3.82 22.83 -9.97
CA TYR A 45 -4.53 22.42 -8.76
C TYR A 45 -4.19 23.38 -7.62
N ASP A 46 -5.11 23.57 -6.68
CA ASP A 46 -4.86 24.36 -5.48
C ASP A 46 -3.84 23.67 -4.55
N TYR A 47 -3.89 22.33 -4.53
CA TYR A 47 -2.95 21.51 -3.77
C TYR A 47 -2.45 20.33 -4.60
N VAL A 48 -1.14 20.13 -4.59
CA VAL A 48 -0.50 18.92 -5.12
C VAL A 48 0.19 18.21 -3.95
N ILE A 49 -0.27 17.02 -3.63
CA ILE A 49 0.25 16.16 -2.57
C ILE A 49 1.10 15.08 -3.22
N ILE A 50 2.36 14.95 -2.79
CA ILE A 50 3.29 13.94 -3.31
C ILE A 50 3.48 12.88 -2.23
N GLY A 51 2.96 11.68 -2.49
CA GLY A 51 2.94 10.53 -1.61
C GLY A 51 1.59 10.36 -0.90
N GLY A 52 0.92 9.24 -1.18
CA GLY A 52 -0.33 8.78 -0.58
C GLY A 52 -0.16 7.94 0.69
N GLY A 53 0.99 8.02 1.36
CA GLY A 53 1.18 7.39 2.67
C GLY A 53 0.26 7.97 3.75
N SER A 54 0.38 7.50 5.00
CA SER A 54 -0.57 7.84 6.09
C SER A 54 -0.86 9.34 6.25
N ALA A 55 0.13 10.21 6.10
CA ALA A 55 -0.07 11.65 6.17
C ALA A 55 -0.72 12.22 4.90
N GLY A 56 -0.29 11.78 3.72
CA GLY A 56 -0.79 12.26 2.44
C GLY A 56 -2.24 11.88 2.19
N ALA A 57 -2.64 10.65 2.53
CA ALA A 57 -4.02 10.18 2.44
C ALA A 57 -4.96 11.01 3.34
N VAL A 58 -4.56 11.27 4.59
CA VAL A 58 -5.34 12.11 5.51
C VAL A 58 -5.43 13.55 5.00
N LEU A 59 -4.32 14.11 4.52
CA LEU A 59 -4.29 15.47 3.99
C LEU A 59 -5.20 15.61 2.75
N ALA A 60 -5.10 14.66 1.81
CA ALA A 60 -5.93 14.62 0.61
C ALA A 60 -7.41 14.58 0.98
N ASN A 61 -7.79 13.65 1.89
CA ASN A 61 -9.16 13.50 2.36
C ASN A 61 -9.73 14.82 2.94
N ARG A 62 -9.00 15.49 3.84
CA ARG A 62 -9.49 16.73 4.48
C ARG A 62 -9.50 17.94 3.56
N LEU A 63 -8.53 18.06 2.67
CA LEU A 63 -8.52 19.17 1.71
C LEU A 63 -9.64 19.02 0.67
N SER A 64 -10.00 17.79 0.30
CA SER A 64 -11.08 17.50 -0.64
C SER A 64 -12.49 17.62 -0.04
N GLU A 65 -12.65 17.83 1.27
CA GLU A 65 -13.97 18.08 1.89
C GLU A 65 -14.57 19.44 1.44
N ASP A 66 -13.74 20.38 1.02
CA ASP A 66 -14.17 21.66 0.45
C ASP A 66 -14.26 21.56 -1.08
N GLU A 67 -15.48 21.51 -1.60
CA GLU A 67 -15.76 21.39 -3.05
C GLU A 67 -15.20 22.56 -3.89
N ASN A 68 -14.80 23.66 -3.26
CA ASN A 68 -14.18 24.79 -3.95
C ASN A 68 -12.67 24.61 -4.19
N ARG A 69 -12.08 23.50 -3.72
CA ARG A 69 -10.65 23.21 -3.84
C ARG A 69 -10.40 22.03 -4.76
N THR A 70 -9.37 22.17 -5.58
CA THR A 70 -8.84 21.11 -6.43
C THR A 70 -7.60 20.49 -5.79
N VAL A 71 -7.61 19.17 -5.61
CA VAL A 71 -6.52 18.42 -4.97
C VAL A 71 -6.03 17.33 -5.92
N LEU A 72 -4.73 17.32 -6.18
CA LEU A 72 -4.05 16.23 -6.89
C LEU A 72 -3.18 15.45 -5.93
N LEU A 73 -3.47 14.16 -5.76
CA LEU A 73 -2.60 13.22 -5.04
C LEU A 73 -1.78 12.40 -6.05
N LEU A 74 -0.46 12.44 -5.89
CA LEU A 74 0.47 11.64 -6.69
C LEU A 74 1.08 10.56 -5.80
N GLU A 75 0.85 9.29 -6.14
CA GLU A 75 1.50 8.15 -5.50
C GLU A 75 2.33 7.37 -6.52
N ALA A 76 3.51 6.89 -6.10
CA ALA A 76 4.41 6.11 -6.95
C ALA A 76 4.13 4.59 -6.87
N GLY A 77 3.49 4.15 -5.80
CA GLY A 77 3.02 2.79 -5.57
C GLY A 77 1.84 2.36 -6.41
N LEU A 78 1.62 1.05 -6.39
CA LEU A 78 0.43 0.42 -6.93
C LEU A 78 -0.74 0.55 -5.95
N ASN A 79 -1.95 0.28 -6.42
CA ASN A 79 -3.08 0.10 -5.51
C ASN A 79 -2.83 -1.11 -4.60
N GLU A 80 -3.37 -1.04 -3.39
CA GLU A 80 -3.43 -2.12 -2.43
C GLU A 80 -4.23 -3.33 -2.96
N ASP A 81 -3.80 -4.52 -2.55
CA ASP A 81 -4.46 -5.77 -2.88
C ASP A 81 -4.63 -6.68 -1.66
N ILE A 82 -5.20 -7.85 -1.90
CA ILE A 82 -5.47 -8.83 -0.85
C ILE A 82 -4.20 -9.34 -0.15
N LEU A 83 -3.03 -9.24 -0.78
CA LEU A 83 -1.78 -9.63 -0.14
C LEU A 83 -1.37 -8.58 0.88
N SER A 84 -1.56 -7.29 0.59
CA SER A 84 -1.32 -6.20 1.54
C SER A 84 -2.31 -6.13 2.70
N ASP A 85 -3.53 -6.66 2.53
CA ASP A 85 -4.55 -6.66 3.58
C ASP A 85 -4.25 -7.61 4.75
N VAL A 86 -3.40 -8.62 4.54
CA VAL A 86 -3.08 -9.63 5.55
C VAL A 86 -1.81 -9.23 6.30
N PRO A 87 -1.87 -8.89 7.60
CA PRO A 87 -0.71 -8.37 8.33
C PRO A 87 0.52 -9.30 8.34
N ASP A 88 0.29 -10.62 8.33
CA ASP A 88 1.35 -11.64 8.33
C ASP A 88 2.18 -11.66 7.03
N ASN A 89 1.64 -11.11 5.94
CA ASN A 89 2.30 -11.09 4.63
C ASN A 89 3.42 -10.04 4.51
N VAL A 90 3.67 -9.21 5.54
CA VAL A 90 4.68 -8.14 5.48
C VAL A 90 6.07 -8.63 5.03
N GLY A 91 6.45 -9.86 5.40
CA GLY A 91 7.71 -10.46 4.96
C GLY A 91 7.75 -10.84 3.48
N ILE A 92 6.61 -11.19 2.89
CA ILE A 92 6.47 -11.55 1.47
C ILE A 92 6.43 -10.29 0.59
N LEU A 93 5.89 -9.18 1.11
CA LEU A 93 5.81 -7.90 0.41
C LEU A 93 7.14 -7.13 0.41
N SER A 94 8.03 -7.45 1.35
CA SER A 94 9.37 -6.86 1.42
C SER A 94 10.20 -7.20 0.17
N HIS A 95 11.04 -6.26 -0.30
CA HIS A 95 11.85 -6.41 -1.52
C HIS A 95 11.06 -6.64 -2.82
N THR A 96 9.80 -6.21 -2.86
CA THR A 96 8.95 -6.29 -4.06
C THR A 96 8.53 -4.88 -4.52
N SER A 97 7.61 -4.79 -5.50
CA SER A 97 7.08 -3.51 -5.96
C SER A 97 6.31 -2.71 -4.89
N TYR A 98 5.91 -3.34 -3.78
CA TYR A 98 5.21 -2.70 -2.65
C TYR A 98 6.17 -1.98 -1.70
N ASP A 99 7.48 -2.09 -1.92
CA ASP A 99 8.50 -1.51 -1.07
C ASP A 99 9.49 -0.69 -1.91
N TRP A 100 9.96 0.43 -1.36
CA TRP A 100 11.02 1.22 -1.97
C TRP A 100 12.38 0.53 -1.94
N ASP A 101 12.55 -0.52 -1.13
CA ASP A 101 13.75 -1.33 -0.98
C ASP A 101 15.00 -0.50 -0.65
N PHE A 102 14.84 0.52 0.19
CA PHE A 102 15.95 1.35 0.61
C PHE A 102 16.93 0.56 1.48
N LYS A 103 18.21 0.96 1.38
CA LYS A 103 19.29 0.45 2.23
C LYS A 103 20.07 1.61 2.78
N THR A 104 20.45 1.53 4.05
CA THR A 104 21.34 2.53 4.66
C THR A 104 22.72 2.50 3.99
N GLU A 105 23.48 3.58 4.10
CA GLU A 105 24.91 3.54 3.76
C GLU A 105 25.68 2.66 4.76
N PRO A 106 26.78 2.00 4.34
CA PRO A 106 27.62 1.19 5.23
C PRO A 106 28.09 1.97 6.45
N SER A 107 28.13 1.32 7.62
CA SER A 107 28.57 1.97 8.87
C SER A 107 29.23 1.02 9.84
N SER A 108 30.20 1.52 10.61
CA SER A 108 30.84 0.82 11.71
C SER A 108 30.07 0.89 13.03
N ASN A 109 28.92 1.58 13.08
CA ASN A 109 28.16 1.82 14.31
C ASN A 109 26.82 1.08 14.36
N TYR A 110 26.31 0.59 13.22
CA TYR A 110 25.01 -0.07 13.13
C TYR A 110 25.05 -1.20 12.09
N CYS A 111 24.05 -2.08 12.11
CA CYS A 111 23.89 -3.16 11.11
C CYS A 111 25.14 -4.05 10.97
N LEU A 112 25.92 -4.22 12.03
CA LEU A 112 27.24 -4.87 12.00
C LEU A 112 27.19 -6.35 11.60
N ALA A 113 26.06 -7.00 11.85
CA ALA A 113 25.80 -8.39 11.47
C ALA A 113 25.09 -8.53 10.10
N MET A 114 24.85 -7.43 9.39
CA MET A 114 24.21 -7.42 8.08
C MET A 114 25.25 -7.44 6.96
N ASN A 115 24.86 -7.92 5.78
CA ASN A 115 25.72 -7.91 4.60
C ASN A 115 26.18 -6.48 4.27
N ASN A 116 27.50 -6.31 4.08
CA ASN A 116 28.15 -5.03 3.79
C ASN A 116 27.87 -3.92 4.83
N TYR A 117 27.49 -4.27 6.06
CA TYR A 117 27.18 -3.30 7.14
C TYR A 117 26.03 -2.34 6.80
N ARG A 118 25.06 -2.79 5.98
CA ARG A 118 23.89 -2.00 5.55
C ARG A 118 22.61 -2.63 6.09
N CYS A 119 21.74 -1.81 6.68
CA CYS A 119 20.39 -2.27 7.01
C CYS A 119 19.48 -2.10 5.81
N TYR A 120 18.61 -3.09 5.62
CA TYR A 120 17.38 -2.91 4.87
C TYR A 120 16.46 -1.96 5.62
N TRP A 121 15.86 -1.01 4.90
CA TRP A 121 15.03 0.05 5.46
C TRP A 121 13.71 0.16 4.70
N PRO A 122 12.74 -0.73 5.00
CA PRO A 122 11.51 -0.82 4.23
C PRO A 122 10.71 0.48 4.32
N ARG A 123 10.14 0.89 3.19
CA ARG A 123 9.16 1.96 3.08
C ARG A 123 8.07 1.53 2.11
N GLY A 124 6.82 1.59 2.56
CA GLY A 124 5.67 1.28 1.71
C GLY A 124 5.67 2.12 0.44
N LYS A 125 5.43 1.44 -0.68
CA LYS A 125 5.25 2.00 -2.01
C LYS A 125 3.95 1.43 -2.59
N VAL A 126 2.86 1.79 -1.93
CA VAL A 126 1.50 1.31 -2.17
C VAL A 126 0.52 2.37 -1.66
N PHE A 127 -0.66 2.45 -2.25
CA PHE A 127 -1.77 3.30 -1.80
C PHE A 127 -3.07 2.52 -1.76
#